data_AF-A0A3M2H3L3-F1
#
_entry.id   AF-A0A3M2H3L3-F1
#
_cell.length_a   1.000
_cell.length_b   1.000
_cell.length_c   1.000
_cell.angle_alpha   90.00
_cell.angle_beta   90.00
_cell.angle_gamma   90.00
#
_symmetry.space_group_name_H-M   'P 1'
#
loop_
_entity.id
_entity.type
_entity.pdbx_description
1 polymer ?
#
loop_
_entity_poly.entity_id
_entity_poly.type
_entity_poly.pdbx_seq_one_letter_code
_entity_poly.pdbx_strand_id
1 'polypeptide(L)'
;MHVLLIGLGNMGNKYFWKLEQMGERLVLCDIDPTKGKDGHPFYCHFGEVVEPLKAVIVAVNPQEHVSIAEKFLRDGLPVLLEKPPALSLEEFERISHYRNLYISEVEGYSVCAEFLRKPRESLRIERLGRAKGYISPLWDLAWHDLYLMQRVCEDVRLESLKVEGNLCILEGYADGVPFSLSVAWEHPQPRRRWYIDGELILDFGEERVYKKGELLREEKRDKLRLMVESFLKGSYDRKSVERARGNLLLLEKLSHTSPF
;
A
#
# COMPACT_ATOMS: atom_id res chain seq x y z
N MET A 1 21.82 3.61 15.79
CA MET A 1 20.45 3.09 15.97
C MET A 1 20.09 2.27 14.75
N HIS A 2 19.29 1.22 14.91
CA HIS A 2 18.95 0.24 13.87
C HIS A 2 17.53 0.45 13.33
N VAL A 3 17.27 -0.01 12.11
CA VAL A 3 15.92 -0.25 11.60
C VAL A 3 15.57 -1.71 11.89
N LEU A 4 14.48 -1.93 12.63
CA LEU A 4 13.94 -3.27 12.83
C LEU A 4 13.01 -3.63 11.65
N LEU A 5 13.28 -4.75 10.99
CA LEU A 5 12.42 -5.31 9.94
C LEU A 5 11.79 -6.60 10.45
N ILE A 6 10.46 -6.60 10.61
CA ILE A 6 9.68 -7.72 11.12
C ILE A 6 8.93 -8.36 9.95
N GLY A 7 9.19 -9.64 9.71
CA GLY A 7 8.68 -10.39 8.55
C GLY A 7 9.64 -10.30 7.36
N LEU A 8 10.20 -11.44 6.98
CA LEU A 8 11.11 -11.65 5.86
C LEU A 8 10.47 -12.52 4.77
N GLY A 9 9.16 -12.36 4.56
CA GLY A 9 8.44 -12.93 3.42
C GLY A 9 8.79 -12.24 2.09
N ASN A 10 7.90 -12.31 1.11
CA ASN A 10 8.14 -11.70 -0.22
C ASN A 10 8.37 -10.19 -0.15
N MET A 11 7.50 -9.45 0.55
CA MET A 11 7.66 -8.00 0.72
C MET A 11 8.79 -7.67 1.70
N GLY A 12 8.90 -8.42 2.80
CA GLY A 12 10.01 -8.30 3.75
C GLY A 12 11.39 -8.39 3.10
N ASN A 13 11.62 -9.37 2.22
CA ASN A 13 12.88 -9.48 1.48
C ASN A 13 13.14 -8.27 0.56
N LYS A 14 12.10 -7.69 -0.05
CA LYS A 14 12.27 -6.47 -0.85
C LYS A 14 12.69 -5.30 0.03
N TYR A 15 12.09 -5.13 1.22
CA TYR A 15 12.53 -4.14 2.20
C TYR A 15 13.99 -4.36 2.62
N PHE A 16 14.34 -5.59 2.97
CA PHE A 16 15.71 -5.97 3.36
C PHE A 16 16.72 -5.48 2.33
N TRP A 17 16.58 -5.88 1.06
CA TRP A 17 17.54 -5.49 0.02
C TRP A 17 17.59 -3.99 -0.22
N LYS A 18 16.46 -3.27 -0.06
CA LYS A 18 16.45 -1.81 -0.22
C LYS A 18 17.17 -1.11 0.91
N LEU A 19 16.94 -1.54 2.15
CA LEU A 19 17.61 -0.99 3.32
C LEU A 19 19.12 -1.32 3.29
N GLU A 20 19.49 -2.53 2.86
CA GLU A 20 20.88 -2.95 2.64
C GLU A 20 21.58 -2.02 1.63
N GLN A 21 20.93 -1.78 0.48
CA GLN A 21 21.40 -0.84 -0.56
C GLN A 21 21.47 0.62 -0.09
N MET A 22 20.74 0.97 0.96
CA MET A 22 20.77 2.30 1.58
C MET A 22 21.85 2.40 2.66
N GLY A 23 22.53 1.29 3.01
CA GLY A 23 23.53 1.25 4.07
C GLY A 23 22.95 1.36 5.47
N GLU A 24 21.67 0.99 5.64
CA GLU A 24 21.01 1.03 6.94
C GLU A 24 21.48 -0.10 7.86
N ARG A 25 21.62 0.19 9.16
CA ARG A 25 21.92 -0.84 10.16
C ARG A 25 20.63 -1.60 10.49
N LEU A 26 20.57 -2.88 10.17
CA LEU A 26 19.36 -3.68 10.31
C LEU A 26 19.38 -4.56 11.56
N VAL A 27 18.18 -4.79 12.09
CA VAL A 27 17.85 -5.92 12.96
C VAL A 27 16.68 -6.63 12.32
N LEU A 28 16.74 -7.94 12.25
CA LEU A 28 15.77 -8.75 11.54
C LEU A 28 14.96 -9.58 12.53
N CYS A 29 13.66 -9.73 12.25
CA CYS A 29 12.79 -10.58 13.04
C CYS A 29 11.86 -11.38 12.13
N ASP A 30 11.87 -12.70 12.23
CA ASP A 30 10.90 -13.58 11.58
C ASP A 30 10.74 -14.85 12.41
N ILE A 31 9.53 -15.41 12.46
CA ILE A 31 9.25 -16.65 13.20
C ILE A 31 10.04 -17.85 12.64
N ASP A 32 10.45 -17.79 11.38
CA ASP A 32 11.24 -18.81 10.70
C ASP A 32 12.75 -18.51 10.85
N PRO A 33 13.49 -19.29 11.67
CA PRO A 33 14.91 -19.05 11.91
C PRO A 33 15.78 -19.20 10.66
N THR A 34 15.29 -19.88 9.61
CA THR A 34 16.06 -20.09 8.38
C THR A 34 16.14 -18.84 7.51
N LYS A 35 15.33 -17.81 7.79
CA LYS A 35 15.33 -16.55 7.04
C LYS A 35 16.37 -15.54 7.53
N GLY A 36 17.11 -15.88 8.59
CA GLY A 36 18.26 -15.09 9.05
C GLY A 36 19.21 -14.73 7.91
N LYS A 37 19.85 -13.57 8.04
CA LYS A 37 20.84 -13.07 7.08
C LYS A 37 22.14 -12.83 7.81
N ASP A 38 23.21 -13.45 7.33
CA ASP A 38 24.54 -13.28 7.91
C ASP A 38 24.91 -11.80 8.00
N GLY A 39 25.53 -11.42 9.11
CA GLY A 39 25.94 -10.03 9.37
C GLY A 39 24.88 -9.14 10.02
N HIS A 40 23.67 -9.65 10.27
CA HIS A 40 22.58 -8.90 10.91
C HIS A 40 22.07 -9.62 12.17
N PRO A 41 21.84 -8.90 13.30
CA PRO A 41 21.14 -9.48 14.43
C PRO A 41 19.77 -10.00 14.01
N PHE A 42 19.42 -11.20 14.47
CA PHE A 42 18.21 -11.90 14.09
C PHE A 42 17.49 -12.47 15.33
N TYR A 43 16.19 -12.26 15.39
CA TYR A 43 15.32 -12.72 16.47
C TYR A 43 14.12 -13.50 15.91
N CYS A 44 13.71 -14.55 16.62
CA CYS A 44 12.50 -15.29 16.26
C CYS A 44 11.24 -14.63 16.84
N HIS A 45 11.38 -13.73 17.81
CA HIS A 45 10.28 -13.03 18.45
C HIS A 45 10.59 -11.55 18.65
N PHE A 46 9.68 -10.68 18.21
CA PHE A 46 9.88 -9.23 18.21
C PHE A 46 9.99 -8.64 19.64
N GLY A 47 9.48 -9.36 20.65
CA GLY A 47 9.61 -9.01 22.06
C GLY A 47 11.00 -9.21 22.65
N GLU A 48 11.89 -9.92 21.95
CA GLU A 48 13.25 -10.24 22.41
C GLU A 48 14.31 -9.27 21.87
N VAL A 49 13.94 -8.37 20.96
CA VAL A 49 14.84 -7.41 20.34
C VAL A 49 15.38 -6.44 21.40
N VAL A 50 16.70 -6.40 21.57
CA VAL A 50 17.39 -5.56 22.59
C VAL A 50 18.17 -4.40 21.98
N GLU A 51 18.34 -4.37 20.65
CA GLU A 51 19.12 -3.36 19.97
C GLU A 51 18.44 -1.98 20.06
N PRO A 52 19.23 -0.89 20.08
CA PRO A 52 18.67 0.45 20.01
C PRO A 52 18.07 0.72 18.62
N LEU A 53 16.74 0.91 18.57
CA LEU A 53 15.97 1.09 17.34
C LEU A 53 15.68 2.56 17.05
N LYS A 54 15.75 2.98 15.77
CA LYS A 54 15.27 4.29 15.30
C LYS A 54 13.92 4.24 14.60
N ALA A 55 13.56 3.07 14.05
CA ALA A 55 12.32 2.86 13.30
C ALA A 55 12.03 1.36 13.18
N VAL A 56 10.77 1.03 12.92
CA VAL A 56 10.30 -0.35 12.72
C VAL A 56 9.51 -0.43 11.42
N ILE A 57 9.75 -1.48 10.64
CA ILE A 57 8.98 -1.84 9.45
C ILE A 57 8.34 -3.21 9.70
N VAL A 58 7.02 -3.29 9.57
CA VAL A 58 6.24 -4.51 9.82
C VAL A 58 5.68 -5.02 8.48
N ALA A 59 6.18 -6.16 8.02
CA ALA A 59 5.88 -6.79 6.74
C ALA A 59 5.49 -8.27 6.93
N VAL A 60 4.69 -8.56 7.95
CA VAL A 60 4.11 -9.89 8.23
C VAL A 60 2.68 -10.00 7.66
N ASN A 61 1.98 -11.08 7.97
CA ASN A 61 0.55 -11.22 7.67
C ASN A 61 -0.27 -10.13 8.39
N PRO A 62 -1.24 -9.46 7.71
CA PRO A 62 -2.09 -8.43 8.31
C PRO A 62 -2.78 -8.80 9.63
N GLN A 63 -3.03 -10.08 9.90
CA GLN A 63 -3.58 -10.57 11.17
C GLN A 63 -2.72 -10.24 12.39
N GLU A 64 -1.40 -10.09 12.19
CA GLU A 64 -0.42 -9.81 13.26
C GLU A 64 0.05 -8.35 13.24
N HIS A 65 -0.43 -7.54 12.28
CA HIS A 65 0.06 -6.16 12.09
C HIS A 65 -0.17 -5.30 13.32
N VAL A 66 -1.41 -5.28 13.82
CA VAL A 66 -1.82 -4.38 14.89
C VAL A 66 -1.14 -4.74 16.21
N SER A 67 -1.10 -6.02 16.58
CA SER A 67 -0.46 -6.48 17.83
C SER A 67 1.04 -6.15 17.85
N ILE A 68 1.75 -6.39 16.75
CA ILE A 68 3.18 -6.11 16.64
C ILE A 68 3.44 -4.60 16.61
N ALA A 69 2.72 -3.85 15.77
CA ALA A 69 2.91 -2.42 15.63
C ALA A 69 2.64 -1.68 16.94
N GLU A 70 1.57 -2.05 17.66
CA GLU A 70 1.15 -1.43 18.92
C GLU A 70 2.26 -1.41 19.96
N LYS A 71 3.06 -2.49 20.06
CA LYS A 71 4.20 -2.55 20.99
C LYS A 71 5.18 -1.40 20.74
N PHE A 72 5.64 -1.23 19.51
CA PHE A 72 6.68 -0.25 19.18
C PHE A 72 6.13 1.18 19.12
N LEU A 73 4.86 1.33 18.75
CA LEU A 73 4.17 2.62 18.78
C LEU A 73 4.07 3.17 20.20
N ARG A 74 3.75 2.32 21.19
CA ARG A 74 3.72 2.68 22.63
C ARG A 74 5.07 3.16 23.14
N ASP A 75 6.16 2.60 22.60
CA ASP A 75 7.53 3.02 22.92
C ASP A 75 7.96 4.30 22.17
N GLY A 76 7.06 4.92 21.39
CA GLY A 76 7.31 6.17 20.66
C GLY A 76 8.12 6.01 19.38
N LEU A 77 8.38 4.77 18.93
CA LEU A 77 9.15 4.51 17.71
C LEU A 77 8.30 4.73 16.46
N PRO A 78 8.85 5.34 15.39
CA PRO A 78 8.20 5.35 14.08
C PRO A 78 7.97 3.92 13.56
N VAL A 79 6.73 3.61 13.16
CA VAL A 79 6.35 2.32 12.58
C VAL A 79 5.78 2.51 11.18
N LEU A 80 6.38 1.86 10.19
CA LEU A 80 5.83 1.71 8.84
C LEU A 80 5.20 0.31 8.72
N LEU A 81 3.89 0.28 8.51
CA LEU A 81 3.10 -0.94 8.42
C LEU A 81 2.78 -1.25 6.97
N GLU A 82 3.02 -2.48 6.51
CA GLU A 82 2.60 -2.90 5.19
C GLU A 82 1.08 -2.82 5.02
N LYS A 83 0.62 -2.58 3.79
CA LYS A 83 -0.80 -2.68 3.45
C LYS A 83 -1.26 -4.14 3.25
N PRO A 84 -2.54 -4.45 3.52
CA PRO A 84 -3.45 -3.67 4.34
C PRO A 84 -2.98 -3.69 5.82
N PRO A 85 -3.17 -2.61 6.58
CA PRO A 85 -2.64 -2.48 7.94
C PRO A 85 -3.40 -3.26 9.01
N ALA A 86 -4.58 -3.76 8.66
CA ALA A 86 -5.45 -4.58 9.50
C ALA A 86 -6.48 -5.27 8.58
N LEU A 87 -7.18 -6.28 9.10
CA LEU A 87 -8.29 -6.92 8.39
C LEU A 87 -9.66 -6.33 8.74
N SER A 88 -9.71 -5.42 9.71
CA SER A 88 -10.90 -4.64 10.03
C SER A 88 -10.56 -3.22 10.47
N LEU A 89 -11.53 -2.31 10.32
CA LEU A 89 -11.46 -0.97 10.86
C LEU A 89 -11.36 -0.99 12.38
N GLU A 90 -12.17 -1.82 13.05
CA GLU A 90 -12.15 -1.95 14.52
C GLU A 90 -10.74 -2.27 15.03
N GLU A 91 -10.08 -3.25 14.40
CA GLU A 91 -8.72 -3.62 14.75
C GLU A 91 -7.73 -2.47 14.46
N PHE A 92 -7.86 -1.81 13.31
CA PHE A 92 -7.00 -0.68 12.95
C PHE A 92 -7.10 0.52 13.91
N GLU A 93 -8.30 0.80 14.43
CA GLU A 93 -8.52 1.92 15.36
C GLU A 93 -7.74 1.79 16.67
N ARG A 94 -7.31 0.58 17.03
CA ARG A 94 -6.42 0.36 18.18
C ARG A 94 -5.07 1.05 18.03
N ILE A 95 -4.62 1.30 16.81
CA ILE A 95 -3.32 1.93 16.52
C ILE A 95 -3.40 3.21 15.68
N SER A 96 -4.56 3.53 15.09
CA SER A 96 -4.75 4.69 14.19
C SER A 96 -4.43 6.04 14.83
N HIS A 97 -4.56 6.15 16.16
CA HIS A 97 -4.36 7.40 16.90
C HIS A 97 -2.88 7.76 17.14
N TYR A 98 -1.94 6.84 16.92
CA TYR A 98 -0.51 7.10 17.12
C TYR A 98 0.06 7.95 15.99
N ARG A 99 0.66 9.11 16.33
CA ARG A 99 1.25 10.06 15.36
C ARG A 99 2.51 9.54 14.64
N ASN A 100 3.08 8.47 15.17
CA ASN A 100 4.27 7.78 14.69
C ASN A 100 3.93 6.52 13.87
N LEU A 101 2.66 6.27 13.57
CA LEU A 101 2.22 5.23 12.63
C LEU A 101 2.17 5.76 11.20
N TYR A 102 2.67 4.97 10.26
CA TYR A 102 2.62 5.21 8.83
C TYR A 102 2.21 3.94 8.08
N ILE A 103 1.43 4.08 7.01
CA ILE A 103 0.96 2.95 6.20
C ILE A 103 1.67 2.98 4.86
N SER A 104 2.20 1.83 4.43
CA SER A 104 2.91 1.72 3.18
C SER A 104 1.97 1.90 1.98
N GLU A 105 2.36 2.77 1.05
CA GLU A 105 1.72 2.87 -0.25
C GLU A 105 2.75 3.28 -1.30
N VAL A 106 3.29 2.28 -1.99
CA VAL A 106 4.40 2.45 -2.92
C VAL A 106 4.01 3.18 -4.20
N GLU A 107 2.76 3.07 -4.65
CA GLU A 107 2.30 3.72 -5.88
C GLU A 107 2.23 5.25 -5.71
N GLY A 108 2.23 5.76 -4.47
CA GLY A 108 2.34 7.18 -4.17
C GLY A 108 3.66 7.83 -4.62
N TYR A 109 4.68 7.01 -4.89
CA TYR A 109 6.01 7.44 -5.37
C TYR A 109 6.22 7.20 -6.87
N SER A 110 5.19 6.73 -7.58
CA SER A 110 5.22 6.64 -9.05
C SER A 110 5.33 8.01 -9.70
N VAL A 111 5.96 8.10 -10.86
CA VAL A 111 5.92 9.34 -11.67
C VAL A 111 4.48 9.72 -12.04
N CYS A 112 3.60 8.74 -12.17
CA CYS A 112 2.18 8.95 -12.40
C CYS A 112 1.50 9.72 -11.26
N ALA A 113 1.97 9.55 -10.02
CA ALA A 113 1.38 10.18 -8.85
C ALA A 113 1.51 11.71 -8.86
N GLU A 114 2.48 12.26 -9.60
CA GLU A 114 2.66 13.71 -9.78
C GLU A 114 1.59 14.35 -10.67
N PHE A 115 0.92 13.52 -11.50
CA PHE A 115 -0.10 13.95 -12.45
C PHE A 115 -1.51 13.56 -12.00
N LEU A 116 -1.65 12.99 -10.79
CA LEU A 116 -2.96 12.77 -10.19
C LEU A 116 -3.70 14.09 -10.03
N ARG A 117 -4.95 14.10 -10.47
CA ARG A 117 -5.85 15.25 -10.37
C ARG A 117 -7.27 14.76 -10.14
N LYS A 118 -8.08 15.59 -9.49
CA LYS A 118 -9.51 15.35 -9.34
C LYS A 118 -10.16 15.23 -10.73
N PRO A 119 -10.89 14.14 -11.03
CA PRO A 119 -11.62 14.01 -12.30
C PRO A 119 -12.75 15.03 -12.36
N ARG A 120 -13.18 15.39 -13.57
CA ARG A 120 -14.29 16.34 -13.80
C ARG A 120 -15.53 15.67 -14.39
N GLU A 121 -15.32 14.66 -15.22
CA GLU A 121 -16.37 13.99 -15.99
C GLU A 121 -16.41 12.50 -15.69
N SER A 122 -15.26 11.83 -15.68
CA SER A 122 -15.19 10.40 -15.40
C SER A 122 -13.80 9.93 -14.98
N LEU A 123 -13.77 8.84 -14.22
CA LEU A 123 -12.54 8.15 -13.85
C LEU A 123 -12.70 6.66 -14.13
N ARG A 124 -11.84 6.11 -15.00
CA ARG A 124 -11.78 4.65 -15.22
C ARG A 124 -10.42 4.13 -14.83
N ILE A 125 -10.38 3.06 -14.05
CA ILE A 125 -9.15 2.47 -13.54
C ILE A 125 -9.13 0.98 -13.89
N GLU A 126 -7.97 0.51 -14.36
CA GLU A 126 -7.71 -0.90 -14.65
C GLU A 126 -6.48 -1.34 -13.86
N ARG A 127 -6.65 -2.27 -12.91
CA ARG A 127 -5.57 -2.93 -12.17
C ARG A 127 -5.64 -4.44 -12.33
N LEU A 128 -5.07 -4.89 -13.43
CA LEU A 128 -5.10 -6.27 -13.88
C LEU A 128 -3.71 -6.89 -13.70
N GLY A 129 -3.61 -7.87 -12.80
CA GLY A 129 -2.36 -8.50 -12.41
C GLY A 129 -1.95 -9.67 -13.30
N ARG A 130 -0.78 -10.23 -12.98
CA ARG A 130 -0.16 -11.38 -13.67
C ARG A 130 -0.21 -12.68 -12.89
N ALA A 131 -0.56 -12.63 -11.62
CA ALA A 131 -0.43 -13.76 -10.70
C ALA A 131 -1.42 -13.61 -9.55
N LYS A 132 -1.86 -14.76 -9.01
CA LYS A 132 -2.68 -14.83 -7.81
C LYS A 132 -2.08 -14.01 -6.67
N GLY A 133 -2.93 -13.28 -5.95
CA GLY A 133 -2.56 -12.59 -4.73
C GLY A 133 -2.78 -13.45 -3.49
N TYR A 134 -3.08 -12.78 -2.38
CA TYR A 134 -3.08 -13.34 -1.05
C TYR A 134 -4.47 -13.28 -0.38
N ILE A 135 -5.08 -12.09 -0.26
CA ILE A 135 -6.37 -11.91 0.43
C ILE A 135 -7.52 -11.95 -0.58
N SER A 136 -7.67 -10.88 -1.35
CA SER A 136 -8.58 -10.81 -2.49
C SER A 136 -8.08 -9.78 -3.50
N PRO A 137 -8.55 -9.78 -4.76
CA PRO A 137 -8.20 -8.72 -5.72
C PRO A 137 -8.49 -7.32 -5.16
N LEU A 138 -9.54 -7.14 -4.36
CA LEU A 138 -9.88 -5.86 -3.77
C LEU A 138 -8.85 -5.42 -2.71
N TRP A 139 -8.55 -6.29 -1.76
CA TRP A 139 -7.61 -6.00 -0.66
C TRP A 139 -6.16 -5.90 -1.14
N ASP A 140 -5.76 -6.71 -2.12
CA ASP A 140 -4.39 -6.73 -2.60
C ASP A 140 -4.10 -5.67 -3.66
N LEU A 141 -5.06 -5.41 -4.55
CA LEU A 141 -4.86 -4.58 -5.73
C LEU A 141 -5.67 -3.29 -5.66
N ALA A 142 -6.99 -3.36 -5.51
CA ALA A 142 -7.86 -2.16 -5.50
C ALA A 142 -7.45 -1.16 -4.40
N TRP A 143 -6.91 -1.66 -3.28
CA TRP A 143 -6.32 -0.87 -2.21
C TRP A 143 -5.46 0.30 -2.71
N HIS A 144 -4.54 0.02 -3.64
CA HIS A 144 -3.63 1.04 -4.16
C HIS A 144 -4.38 2.19 -4.82
N ASP A 145 -5.37 1.86 -5.64
CA ASP A 145 -6.11 2.86 -6.40
C ASP A 145 -7.06 3.65 -5.50
N LEU A 146 -7.80 2.98 -4.62
CA LEU A 146 -8.67 3.64 -3.64
C LEU A 146 -7.87 4.57 -2.72
N TYR A 147 -6.64 4.18 -2.34
CA TYR A 147 -5.76 5.04 -1.55
C TYR A 147 -5.32 6.28 -2.34
N LEU A 148 -4.92 6.11 -3.61
CA LEU A 148 -4.52 7.24 -4.45
C LEU A 148 -5.69 8.16 -4.81
N MET A 149 -6.91 7.63 -4.96
CA MET A 149 -8.11 8.42 -5.22
C MET A 149 -8.34 9.42 -4.07
N GLN A 150 -8.19 8.97 -2.83
CA GLN A 150 -8.29 9.82 -1.64
C GLN A 150 -7.18 10.88 -1.51
N ARG A 151 -6.16 10.90 -2.39
CA ARG A 151 -5.20 12.02 -2.46
C ARG A 151 -5.76 13.23 -3.19
N VAL A 152 -6.74 13.03 -4.06
CA VAL A 152 -7.27 14.08 -4.96
C VAL A 152 -8.78 14.27 -4.86
N CYS A 153 -9.48 13.33 -4.24
CA CYS A 153 -10.91 13.39 -3.96
C CYS A 153 -11.16 13.34 -2.44
N GLU A 154 -12.15 14.09 -1.96
CA GLU A 154 -12.49 14.16 -0.54
C GLU A 154 -13.52 13.10 -0.14
N ASP A 155 -14.42 12.75 -1.07
CA ASP A 155 -15.52 11.83 -0.88
C ASP A 155 -15.46 10.74 -1.95
N VAL A 156 -15.18 9.50 -1.54
CA VAL A 156 -15.22 8.32 -2.41
C VAL A 156 -16.32 7.42 -1.89
N ARG A 157 -17.28 7.08 -2.75
CA ARG A 157 -18.42 6.22 -2.44
C ARG A 157 -18.49 5.07 -3.42
N LEU A 158 -18.68 3.86 -2.89
CA LEU A 158 -18.92 2.67 -3.68
C LEU A 158 -20.42 2.44 -3.77
N GLU A 159 -20.92 2.18 -4.98
CA GLU A 159 -22.34 1.89 -5.22
C GLU A 159 -22.58 0.44 -5.57
N SER A 160 -21.71 -0.13 -6.41
CA SER A 160 -21.89 -1.49 -6.87
C SER A 160 -20.56 -2.22 -7.04
N LEU A 161 -20.66 -3.53 -6.93
CA LEU A 161 -19.59 -4.47 -7.17
C LEU A 161 -20.15 -5.57 -8.05
N LYS A 162 -19.58 -5.74 -9.24
CA LYS A 162 -19.89 -6.84 -10.16
C LYS A 162 -18.72 -7.79 -10.20
N VAL A 163 -19.00 -9.08 -10.19
CA VAL A 163 -17.98 -10.14 -10.28
C VAL A 163 -18.28 -10.99 -11.51
N GLU A 164 -17.37 -10.95 -12.48
CA GLU A 164 -17.47 -11.69 -13.75
C GLU A 164 -16.26 -12.62 -13.87
N GLY A 165 -16.43 -13.89 -13.49
CA GLY A 165 -15.32 -14.84 -13.42
C GLY A 165 -14.29 -14.39 -12.38
N ASN A 166 -13.09 -14.01 -12.83
CA ASN A 166 -12.01 -13.53 -11.97
C ASN A 166 -11.85 -11.99 -11.96
N LEU A 167 -12.71 -11.27 -12.69
CA LEU A 167 -12.72 -9.82 -12.77
C LEU A 167 -13.73 -9.25 -11.77
N CYS A 168 -13.25 -8.39 -10.87
CA CYS A 168 -14.08 -7.57 -10.00
C CYS A 168 -14.18 -6.16 -10.59
N ILE A 169 -15.40 -5.64 -10.76
CA ILE A 169 -15.63 -4.28 -11.25
C ILE A 169 -16.35 -3.51 -10.14
N LEU A 170 -15.65 -2.53 -9.56
CA LEU A 170 -16.22 -1.59 -8.61
C LEU A 170 -16.71 -0.35 -9.34
N GLU A 171 -17.94 0.07 -9.06
CA GLU A 171 -18.54 1.30 -9.58
C GLU A 171 -18.95 2.20 -8.42
N GLY A 172 -18.84 3.51 -8.63
CA GLY A 172 -19.21 4.48 -7.61
C GLY A 172 -18.98 5.92 -8.04
N TYR A 173 -18.89 6.81 -7.06
CA TYR A 173 -18.65 8.23 -7.27
C TYR A 173 -17.48 8.73 -6.43
N ALA A 174 -16.63 9.58 -7.03
CA ALA A 174 -15.58 10.31 -6.37
C ALA A 174 -15.85 11.81 -6.52
N ASP A 175 -16.19 12.49 -5.42
CA ASP A 175 -16.66 13.88 -5.39
C ASP A 175 -17.81 14.15 -6.37
N GLY A 176 -18.75 13.20 -6.48
CA GLY A 176 -19.89 13.27 -7.40
C GLY A 176 -19.57 12.94 -8.87
N VAL A 177 -18.31 12.62 -9.19
CA VAL A 177 -17.89 12.18 -10.53
C VAL A 177 -17.92 10.65 -10.60
N PRO A 178 -18.58 10.05 -11.60
CA PRO A 178 -18.66 8.61 -11.71
C PRO A 178 -17.28 7.99 -11.95
N PHE A 179 -17.02 6.86 -11.29
CA PHE A 179 -15.83 6.06 -11.54
C PHE A 179 -16.11 4.57 -11.69
N SER A 180 -15.22 3.88 -12.40
CA SER A 180 -15.14 2.43 -12.42
C SER A 180 -13.71 1.95 -12.19
N LEU A 181 -13.56 0.86 -11.43
CA LEU A 181 -12.29 0.24 -11.07
C LEU A 181 -12.38 -1.27 -11.34
N SER A 182 -11.72 -1.69 -12.42
CA SER A 182 -11.63 -3.08 -12.86
C SER A 182 -10.37 -3.74 -12.31
N VAL A 183 -10.55 -4.82 -11.56
CA VAL A 183 -9.47 -5.45 -10.77
C VAL A 183 -9.50 -6.96 -10.91
N ALA A 184 -8.35 -7.55 -11.22
CA ALA A 184 -8.18 -9.00 -11.27
C ALA A 184 -6.74 -9.35 -10.85
N TRP A 185 -6.56 -10.43 -10.10
CA TRP A 185 -5.21 -10.94 -9.80
C TRP A 185 -4.48 -11.42 -11.05
N GLU A 186 -5.20 -12.10 -11.94
CA GLU A 186 -4.65 -12.69 -13.15
C GLU A 186 -5.51 -12.26 -14.34
N HIS A 187 -4.88 -11.67 -15.34
CA HIS A 187 -5.56 -11.30 -16.57
C HIS A 187 -4.63 -11.54 -17.76
N PRO A 188 -5.14 -12.02 -18.92
CA PRO A 188 -4.31 -12.24 -20.12
C PRO A 188 -3.58 -10.98 -20.61
N GLN A 189 -4.10 -9.81 -20.27
CA GLN A 189 -3.54 -8.51 -20.63
C GLN A 189 -3.31 -7.65 -19.38
N PRO A 190 -2.27 -7.97 -18.59
CA PRO A 190 -1.97 -7.28 -17.33
C PRO A 190 -1.64 -5.81 -17.58
N ARG A 191 -2.17 -4.91 -16.76
CA ARG A 191 -2.01 -3.45 -16.89
C ARG A 191 -2.39 -2.75 -15.60
N ARG A 192 -1.84 -1.56 -15.39
CA ARG A 192 -2.14 -0.69 -14.24
C ARG A 192 -2.32 0.72 -14.76
N ARG A 193 -3.55 1.11 -15.05
CA ARG A 193 -3.85 2.36 -15.75
C ARG A 193 -5.01 3.11 -15.13
N TRP A 194 -4.87 4.43 -15.07
CA TRP A 194 -5.97 5.35 -14.84
C TRP A 194 -6.26 6.13 -16.11
N TYR A 195 -7.53 6.28 -16.43
CA TYR A 195 -8.05 7.11 -17.51
C TYR A 195 -8.89 8.21 -16.86
N ILE A 196 -8.42 9.45 -16.93
CA ILE A 196 -9.04 10.60 -16.28
C ILE A 196 -9.61 11.52 -17.36
N ASP A 197 -10.94 11.67 -17.36
CA ASP A 197 -11.71 12.53 -18.28
C ASP A 197 -11.45 12.23 -19.78
N GLY A 198 -11.05 11.01 -20.12
CA GLY A 198 -10.69 10.61 -21.49
C GLY A 198 -9.43 11.27 -22.06
N GLU A 199 -8.86 12.26 -21.38
CA GLU A 199 -7.71 13.03 -21.87
C GLU A 199 -6.37 12.56 -21.30
N LEU A 200 -6.34 12.14 -20.04
CA LEU A 200 -5.11 11.83 -19.30
C LEU A 200 -5.06 10.34 -18.98
N ILE A 201 -3.94 9.70 -19.34
CA ILE A 201 -3.67 8.30 -19.03
C ILE A 201 -2.45 8.23 -18.12
N LEU A 202 -2.62 7.64 -16.94
CA LEU A 202 -1.54 7.36 -16.00
C LEU A 202 -1.26 5.85 -16.03
N ASP A 203 -0.18 5.44 -16.69
CA ASP A 203 0.25 4.05 -16.75
C ASP A 203 1.27 3.76 -15.64
N PHE A 204 0.77 3.38 -14.47
CA PHE A 204 1.56 2.95 -13.31
C PHE A 204 2.33 1.65 -13.56
N GLY A 205 1.94 0.89 -14.60
CA GLY A 205 2.62 -0.32 -15.03
C GLY A 205 3.99 -0.02 -15.64
N GLU A 206 3.99 0.94 -16.56
CA GLU A 206 5.16 1.34 -17.34
C GLU A 206 5.85 2.61 -16.84
N GLU A 207 5.30 3.27 -15.80
CA GLU A 207 5.73 4.58 -15.31
C GLU A 207 5.69 5.65 -16.41
N ARG A 208 4.54 5.74 -17.09
CA ARG A 208 4.30 6.66 -18.21
C ARG A 208 3.03 7.48 -18.03
N VAL A 209 3.08 8.73 -18.48
CA VAL A 209 1.95 9.66 -18.47
C VAL A 209 1.68 10.12 -19.89
N TYR A 210 0.45 10.00 -20.33
CA TYR A 210 0.00 10.46 -21.64
C TYR A 210 -1.10 11.50 -21.51
N LYS A 211 -1.07 12.54 -22.34
CA LYS A 211 -2.13 13.55 -22.41
C LYS A 211 -2.56 13.72 -23.86
N LYS A 212 -3.85 13.54 -24.14
CA LYS A 212 -4.44 13.60 -25.50
C LYS A 212 -3.70 12.71 -26.51
N GLY A 213 -3.25 11.54 -26.05
CA GLY A 213 -2.52 10.57 -26.87
C GLY A 213 -1.01 10.77 -26.95
N GLU A 214 -0.48 11.91 -26.49
CA GLU A 214 0.95 12.21 -26.53
C GLU A 214 1.65 11.81 -25.22
N LEU A 215 2.85 11.23 -25.32
CA LEU A 215 3.67 10.91 -24.15
C LEU A 215 4.20 12.21 -23.52
N LEU A 216 3.78 12.49 -22.30
CA LEU A 216 4.17 13.67 -21.54
C LEU A 216 5.37 13.41 -20.63
N ARG A 217 5.43 12.22 -20.01
CA ARG A 217 6.50 11.83 -19.07
C ARG A 217 6.70 10.33 -19.07
N GLU A 218 7.95 9.90 -19.01
CA GLU A 218 8.36 8.51 -18.73
C GLU A 218 9.56 8.55 -17.79
N GLU A 219 9.45 7.93 -16.63
CA GLU A 219 10.55 7.90 -15.64
C GLU A 219 10.42 6.67 -14.74
N LYS A 220 11.34 5.72 -14.88
CA LYS A 220 11.37 4.56 -13.99
C LYS A 220 11.91 4.96 -12.62
N ARG A 221 11.10 4.77 -11.59
CA ARG A 221 11.46 5.06 -10.19
C ARG A 221 11.62 3.79 -9.37
N ASP A 222 12.61 3.80 -8.48
CA ASP A 222 12.67 2.83 -7.38
C ASP A 222 11.70 3.27 -6.27
N LYS A 223 10.41 3.05 -6.51
CA LYS A 223 9.32 3.52 -5.64
C LYS A 223 9.47 3.04 -4.20
N LEU A 224 9.92 1.80 -4.00
CA LEU A 224 10.11 1.24 -2.67
C LEU A 224 11.26 1.94 -1.92
N ARG A 225 12.39 2.19 -2.61
CA ARG A 225 13.49 2.97 -2.02
C ARG A 225 13.02 4.38 -1.62
N LEU A 226 12.35 5.09 -2.52
CA LEU A 226 11.85 6.45 -2.25
C LEU A 226 10.90 6.49 -1.05
N MET A 227 10.00 5.50 -0.97
CA MET A 227 9.06 5.34 0.14
C MET A 227 9.76 5.13 1.48
N VAL A 228 10.71 4.19 1.53
CA VAL A 228 11.49 3.88 2.75
C VAL A 228 12.37 5.06 3.14
N GLU A 229 13.02 5.71 2.19
CA GLU A 229 13.85 6.90 2.44
C GLU A 229 13.03 8.04 3.03
N SER A 230 11.83 8.30 2.50
CA SER A 230 10.94 9.31 3.02
C SER A 230 10.45 9.00 4.44
N PHE A 231 10.18 7.72 4.74
CA PHE A 231 9.85 7.25 6.09
C PHE A 231 10.99 7.49 7.07
N LEU A 232 12.21 7.04 6.74
CA LEU A 232 13.36 7.15 7.62
C LEU A 232 13.84 8.59 7.82
N LYS A 233 13.61 9.47 6.83
CA LYS A 233 13.91 10.92 6.93
C LYS A 233 12.79 11.74 7.59
N GLY A 234 11.66 11.12 7.93
CA GLY A 234 10.53 11.80 8.56
C GLY A 234 9.70 12.69 7.63
N SER A 235 9.91 12.61 6.31
CA SER A 235 9.18 13.33 5.27
C SER A 235 7.99 12.54 4.70
N TYR A 236 7.68 11.38 5.27
CA TYR A 236 6.57 10.55 4.83
C TYR A 236 5.23 11.25 4.99
N ASP A 237 4.30 10.92 4.08
CA ASP A 237 2.97 11.51 4.06
C ASP A 237 2.19 11.21 5.35
N ARG A 238 1.90 12.26 6.11
CA ARG A 238 1.20 12.20 7.40
C ARG A 238 -0.27 11.79 7.28
N LYS A 239 -0.86 11.88 6.10
CA LYS A 239 -2.23 11.44 5.84
C LYS A 239 -2.34 9.95 5.49
N SER A 240 -1.26 9.17 5.61
CA SER A 240 -1.31 7.75 5.29
C SER A 240 -2.30 6.95 6.13
N VAL A 241 -2.40 7.28 7.42
CA VAL A 241 -3.33 6.62 8.35
C VAL A 241 -4.78 6.96 7.99
N GLU A 242 -5.07 8.23 7.71
CA GLU A 242 -6.39 8.71 7.30
C GLU A 242 -6.89 7.98 6.04
N ARG A 243 -6.04 7.85 5.01
CA ARG A 243 -6.43 7.18 3.76
C ARG A 243 -6.54 5.67 3.89
N ALA A 244 -5.68 5.05 4.71
CA ALA A 244 -5.82 3.63 5.00
C ALA A 244 -7.13 3.34 5.75
N ARG A 245 -7.51 4.21 6.69
CA ARG A 245 -8.81 4.17 7.37
C ARG A 245 -9.96 4.28 6.37
N GLY A 246 -9.87 5.21 5.41
CA GLY A 246 -10.86 5.34 4.34
C GLY A 246 -10.96 4.09 3.47
N ASN A 247 -9.84 3.46 3.11
CA ASN A 247 -9.86 2.17 2.40
C ASN A 247 -10.56 1.07 3.20
N LEU A 248 -10.25 0.93 4.49
CA LEU A 248 -10.91 -0.06 5.36
C LEU A 248 -12.43 0.17 5.39
N LEU A 249 -12.87 1.42 5.61
CA LEU A 249 -14.29 1.79 5.59
C LEU A 249 -15.00 1.44 4.28
N LEU A 250 -14.31 1.62 3.14
CA LEU A 250 -14.85 1.31 1.83
C LEU A 250 -14.95 -0.20 1.60
N LEU A 251 -13.88 -0.94 1.90
CA LEU A 251 -13.79 -2.37 1.63
C LEU A 251 -14.63 -3.22 2.59
N GLU A 252 -14.72 -2.86 3.87
CA GLU A 252 -15.59 -3.58 4.83
C GLU A 252 -17.06 -3.50 4.46
N LYS A 253 -17.54 -2.32 3.99
CA LYS A 253 -18.91 -2.16 3.52
C LYS A 253 -19.25 -3.13 2.40
N LEU A 254 -18.29 -3.43 1.52
CA LEU A 254 -18.47 -4.42 0.45
C LEU A 254 -18.56 -5.84 1.00
N SER A 255 -17.72 -6.20 1.97
CA SER A 255 -17.71 -7.52 2.61
C SER A 255 -19.02 -7.87 3.31
N HIS A 256 -19.76 -6.87 3.80
CA HIS A 256 -21.12 -7.07 4.35
C HIS A 256 -22.21 -7.24 3.29
N THR A 257 -21.94 -6.88 2.03
CA THR A 257 -22.92 -6.92 0.93
C THR A 257 -22.76 -8.11 -0.02
N SER A 258 -21.66 -8.88 0.07
CA SER A 258 -21.46 -10.09 -0.74
C SER A 258 -20.42 -11.01 -0.08
N PRO A 259 -20.71 -12.32 0.04
CA PRO A 259 -19.73 -13.28 0.51
C PRO A 259 -18.68 -13.50 -0.59
N PHE A 260 -17.47 -13.02 -0.35
CA PHE A 260 -16.27 -13.41 -1.11
C PHE A 260 -15.67 -14.69 -0.51
#